data_AF-A0A7C4T0J4-F1
#
_entry.id   AF-A0A7C4T0J4-F1
#
_cell.length_a   1.000
_cell.length_b   1.000
_cell.length_c   1.000
_cell.angle_alpha   90.00
_cell.angle_beta   90.00
_cell.angle_gamma   90.00
#
_symmetry.space_group_name_H-M   'P 1'
#
loop_
_entity.id
_entity.type
_entity.pdbx_description
1 polymer ?
#
loop_
_entity_poly.entity_id
_entity_poly.type
_entity_poly.pdbx_seq_one_letter_code
_entity_poly.pdbx_strand_id
1 'polypeptide(L)'
;PASGLYQLGGSDSRTLPAWQIALERVSFSSPDFYMELEATGQAILTADGDRLVLDALWMSDKYNENGTLGAWGFHTHTAFLVLADGPGQTFTAQFRAIDLGNTGFNASDVYTMTFQTIPEPGSVMLLGLGATAVLKRRSVRK
;
A
#
# COMPACT_ATOMS: atom_id res chain seq x y z
N PRO A 1 1.82 -27.05 2.67
CA PRO A 1 1.05 -27.24 1.42
C PRO A 1 1.80 -26.64 0.23
N ALA A 2 1.69 -27.25 -0.96
CA ALA A 2 2.44 -26.88 -2.17
C ALA A 2 1.90 -25.66 -2.94
N SER A 3 0.96 -24.91 -2.34
CA SER A 3 0.58 -23.58 -2.78
C SER A 3 0.69 -22.65 -1.59
N GLY A 4 1.42 -21.55 -1.74
CA GLY A 4 1.52 -20.46 -0.76
C GLY A 4 0.21 -19.68 -0.61
N LEU A 5 -0.92 -20.38 -0.59
CA LEU A 5 -2.17 -19.84 -0.13
C LEU A 5 -2.02 -19.67 1.38
N TYR A 6 -1.75 -18.44 1.80
CA TYR A 6 -1.99 -18.01 3.17
C TYR A 6 -3.40 -18.48 3.52
N GLN A 7 -3.52 -19.53 4.33
CA GLN A 7 -4.83 -20.06 4.69
C GLN A 7 -5.50 -19.00 5.54
N LEU A 8 -6.40 -18.25 4.91
CA LEU A 8 -7.48 -17.55 5.58
C LEU A 8 -8.25 -18.64 6.33
N GLY A 9 -7.97 -18.76 7.62
CA GLY A 9 -8.64 -19.71 8.50
C GLY A 9 -10.02 -19.23 8.95
N GLY A 10 -10.72 -20.12 9.64
CA GLY A 10 -12.05 -19.84 10.17
C GLY A 10 -13.10 -20.05 9.09
N SER A 11 -13.80 -21.17 9.21
CA SER A 11 -14.95 -21.53 8.38
C SER A 11 -16.29 -21.06 8.95
N ASP A 12 -16.29 -20.44 10.13
CA ASP A 12 -17.48 -19.88 10.78
C ASP A 12 -17.42 -18.34 10.86
N SER A 13 -18.34 -17.69 10.14
CA SER A 13 -18.53 -16.23 10.15
C SER A 13 -18.88 -15.62 11.52
N ARG A 14 -19.26 -16.45 12.50
CA ARG A 14 -19.61 -15.99 13.86
C ARG A 14 -18.44 -16.06 14.82
N THR A 15 -17.38 -16.76 14.45
CA THR A 15 -16.24 -17.02 15.32
C THR A 15 -14.99 -16.50 14.67
N LEU A 16 -14.64 -15.25 14.95
CA LEU A 16 -13.38 -14.65 14.52
C LEU A 16 -12.22 -15.39 15.19
N PRO A 17 -11.24 -15.92 14.43
CA PRO A 17 -10.02 -16.47 15.01
C PRO A 17 -9.28 -15.41 15.84
N ALA A 18 -8.55 -15.83 16.88
CA ALA A 18 -7.87 -14.92 17.82
C ALA A 18 -6.62 -14.20 17.23
N TRP A 19 -6.61 -13.95 15.92
CA TRP A 19 -5.55 -13.21 15.25
C TRP A 19 -5.73 -11.72 15.47
N GLN A 20 -4.64 -11.02 15.70
CA GLN A 20 -4.63 -9.58 15.71
C GLN A 20 -3.33 -9.11 15.08
N ILE A 21 -3.36 -8.92 13.76
CA ILE A 21 -2.18 -8.49 13.02
C ILE A 21 -2.18 -6.97 12.93
N ALA A 22 -1.02 -6.36 13.17
CA ALA A 22 -0.80 -4.95 12.92
C ALA A 22 0.35 -4.73 11.93
N LEU A 23 0.25 -3.63 11.20
CA LEU A 23 1.32 -3.07 10.40
C LEU A 23 2.11 -2.08 11.26
N GLU A 24 3.40 -2.32 11.48
CA GLU A 24 4.27 -1.38 12.18
C GLU A 24 5.16 -0.63 11.18
N ARG A 25 5.26 0.69 11.34
CA ARG A 25 6.22 1.50 10.60
C ARG A 25 7.61 1.31 11.18
N VAL A 26 8.57 0.99 10.32
CA VAL A 26 9.99 0.91 10.68
C VAL A 26 10.69 2.22 10.37
N SER A 27 10.58 2.72 9.13
CA SER A 27 11.19 3.99 8.73
C SER A 27 10.64 4.46 7.38
N PHE A 28 10.42 5.76 7.22
CA PHE A 28 10.14 6.39 5.92
C PHE A 28 11.33 7.25 5.48
N SER A 29 11.57 7.34 4.18
CA SER A 29 12.74 8.06 3.64
C SER A 29 12.68 9.58 3.75
N SER A 30 11.50 10.16 4.01
CA SER A 30 11.28 11.61 4.06
C SER A 30 10.19 11.94 5.09
N PRO A 31 10.29 13.06 5.82
CA PRO A 31 9.20 13.58 6.65
C PRO A 31 7.97 14.03 5.83
N ASP A 32 8.17 14.35 4.55
CA ASP A 32 7.09 14.75 3.63
C ASP A 32 6.38 13.55 2.99
N PHE A 33 6.85 12.33 3.27
CA PHE A 33 6.23 11.09 2.85
C PHE A 33 5.41 10.53 4.01
N TYR A 34 4.13 10.25 3.80
CA TYR A 34 3.24 9.78 4.86
C TYR A 34 2.13 8.87 4.32
N MET A 35 1.39 8.27 5.25
CA MET A 35 0.23 7.43 4.94
C MET A 35 -1.04 7.99 5.57
N GLU A 36 -2.17 7.72 4.93
CA GLU A 36 -3.48 7.99 5.48
C GLU A 36 -4.45 6.82 5.24
N LEU A 37 -5.50 6.75 6.06
CA LEU A 37 -6.65 5.88 5.80
C LEU A 37 -7.48 6.47 4.67
N GLU A 38 -7.71 5.71 3.59
CA GLU A 38 -8.45 6.19 2.42
C GLU A 38 -9.89 6.61 2.78
N ALA A 39 -10.51 5.90 3.73
CA ALA A 39 -11.90 6.14 4.12
C ALA A 39 -12.11 7.45 4.90
N THR A 40 -11.09 7.96 5.59
CA THR A 40 -11.22 9.10 6.51
C THR A 40 -10.26 10.26 6.24
N GLY A 41 -9.22 10.04 5.43
CA GLY A 41 -8.10 10.98 5.27
C GLY A 41 -7.28 11.16 6.54
N GLN A 42 -7.43 10.27 7.52
CA GLN A 42 -6.68 10.36 8.77
C GLN A 42 -5.24 9.89 8.54
N ALA A 43 -4.28 10.73 8.86
CA ALA A 43 -2.87 10.35 8.89
C ALA A 43 -2.63 9.20 9.89
N ILE A 44 -1.87 8.20 9.44
CA ILE A 44 -1.51 7.01 10.20
C ILE A 44 -0.02 6.78 10.11
N LEU A 45 0.53 5.99 11.05
CA LEU A 45 1.94 5.61 11.03
C LEU A 45 2.86 6.84 10.93
N THR A 46 2.61 7.83 11.76
CA THR A 46 3.23 9.17 11.70
C THR A 46 4.67 9.18 12.21
N ALA A 47 5.01 8.23 13.08
CA ALA A 47 6.35 8.04 13.63
C ALA A 47 6.81 6.58 13.50
N ASP A 48 8.12 6.38 13.55
CA ASP A 48 8.71 5.04 13.57
C ASP A 48 8.30 4.31 14.86
N GLY A 49 7.84 3.06 14.73
CA GLY A 49 7.24 2.28 15.81
C GLY A 49 5.72 2.44 15.95
N ASP A 50 5.09 3.39 15.24
CA ASP A 50 3.63 3.48 15.18
C ASP A 50 3.05 2.21 14.54
N ARG A 51 1.82 1.87 14.95
CA ARG A 51 1.13 0.64 14.56
C ARG A 51 -0.28 0.92 14.07
N LEU A 52 -0.63 0.28 12.96
CA LEU A 52 -1.99 0.20 12.44
C LEU A 52 -2.49 -1.23 12.65
N VAL A 53 -3.44 -1.43 13.56
CA VAL A 53 -4.12 -2.73 13.70
C VAL A 53 -4.99 -2.95 12.47
N LEU A 54 -4.85 -4.11 11.83
CA LEU A 54 -5.62 -4.44 10.64
C LEU A 54 -6.99 -4.98 11.03
N ASP A 55 -8.03 -4.45 10.39
CA ASP A 55 -9.39 -4.92 10.60
C ASP A 55 -9.58 -6.31 9.98
N ALA A 56 -10.12 -7.22 10.80
CA ALA A 56 -10.53 -8.53 10.33
C ALA A 56 -11.92 -8.44 9.68
N LEU A 57 -12.07 -9.05 8.51
CA LEU A 57 -13.29 -9.05 7.73
C LEU A 57 -13.65 -10.47 7.28
N TRP A 58 -14.94 -10.80 7.33
CA TRP A 58 -15.46 -12.01 6.72
C TRP A 58 -15.52 -11.82 5.19
N MET A 59 -14.81 -12.67 4.46
CA MET A 59 -14.70 -12.62 3.00
C MET A 59 -15.46 -13.80 2.40
N SER A 60 -16.69 -13.54 1.92
CA SER A 60 -17.56 -14.57 1.36
C SER A 60 -17.06 -15.18 0.03
N ASP A 61 -16.11 -14.53 -0.62
CA ASP A 61 -15.56 -14.91 -1.93
C ASP A 61 -14.20 -15.63 -1.84
N LYS A 62 -13.68 -15.86 -0.63
CA LYS A 62 -12.40 -16.56 -0.42
C LYS A 62 -12.62 -17.98 0.09
N TYR A 63 -11.75 -18.89 -0.32
CA TYR A 63 -11.77 -20.26 0.15
C TYR A 63 -11.11 -20.39 1.53
N ASN A 64 -11.77 -21.10 2.44
CA ASN A 64 -11.26 -21.41 3.78
C ASN A 64 -10.46 -22.73 3.82
N GLU A 65 -10.04 -23.13 5.03
CA GLU A 65 -9.29 -24.35 5.29
C GLU A 65 -9.99 -25.65 4.88
N ASN A 66 -11.32 -25.64 4.76
CA ASN A 66 -12.13 -26.79 4.34
C ASN A 66 -12.37 -26.82 2.82
N GLY A 67 -11.81 -25.87 2.07
CA GLY A 67 -12.01 -25.76 0.62
C GLY A 67 -13.41 -25.27 0.21
N THR A 68 -14.15 -24.63 1.11
CA THR A 68 -15.43 -23.98 0.82
C THR A 68 -15.29 -22.46 0.83
N LEU A 69 -16.23 -21.75 0.20
CA LEU A 69 -16.26 -20.28 0.21
C LEU A 69 -16.67 -19.72 1.58
N GLY A 70 -16.09 -18.58 1.93
CA GLY A 70 -16.26 -17.90 3.22
C GLY A 70 -15.08 -18.16 4.15
N ALA A 71 -14.25 -17.13 4.36
CA ALA A 71 -13.09 -17.18 5.25
C ALA A 71 -12.87 -15.82 5.94
N TRP A 72 -12.23 -15.82 7.12
CA TRP A 72 -11.76 -14.59 7.74
C TRP A 72 -10.43 -14.13 7.14
N GLY A 73 -10.29 -12.84 6.90
CA GLY A 73 -9.04 -12.23 6.44
C GLY A 73 -8.86 -10.82 6.95
N PHE A 74 -7.74 -10.20 6.57
CA PHE A 74 -7.45 -8.79 6.86
C PHE A 74 -7.59 -7.99 5.57
N HIS A 75 -8.26 -6.85 5.65
CA HIS A 75 -8.41 -5.96 4.51
C HIS A 75 -8.49 -4.52 4.99
N THR A 76 -7.56 -3.66 4.56
CA THR A 76 -7.58 -2.24 4.86
C THR A 76 -7.15 -1.44 3.64
N HIS A 77 -7.69 -0.22 3.53
CA HIS A 77 -7.41 0.71 2.43
C HIS A 77 -6.60 1.89 2.96
N THR A 78 -5.40 2.07 2.40
CA THR A 78 -4.49 3.15 2.76
C THR A 78 -3.94 3.81 1.50
N ALA A 79 -3.63 5.11 1.62
CA ALA A 79 -2.94 5.86 0.59
C ALA A 79 -1.55 6.28 1.07
N PHE A 80 -0.61 6.33 0.13
CA PHE A 80 0.72 6.89 0.31
C PHE A 80 0.76 8.26 -0.35
N LEU A 81 1.17 9.28 0.39
CA LEU A 81 1.18 10.67 -0.06
C LEU A 81 2.55 11.27 0.14
N VAL A 82 2.97 12.10 -0.81
CA VAL A 82 4.25 12.76 -0.75
C VAL A 82 4.19 14.15 -1.35
N LEU A 83 4.82 15.11 -0.67
CA LEU A 83 5.19 16.38 -1.29
C LEU A 83 6.57 16.21 -1.93
N ALA A 84 6.61 16.05 -3.25
CA ALA A 84 7.84 15.85 -4.01
C ALA A 84 8.25 17.11 -4.77
N ASP A 85 9.56 17.31 -4.95
CA ASP A 85 10.13 18.46 -5.64
C ASP A 85 10.01 18.35 -7.17
N GLY A 86 9.71 17.15 -7.69
CA GLY A 86 9.56 16.91 -9.12
C GLY A 86 9.47 15.44 -9.50
N PRO A 87 9.37 15.16 -10.82
CA PRO A 87 9.35 13.80 -11.33
C PRO A 87 10.71 13.10 -11.19
N GLY A 88 10.68 11.78 -11.02
CA GLY A 88 11.86 10.92 -10.88
C GLY A 88 12.37 10.78 -9.46
N GLN A 89 11.82 11.53 -8.50
CA GLN A 89 12.17 11.42 -7.08
C GLN A 89 11.66 10.10 -6.51
N THR A 90 12.51 9.45 -5.72
CA THR A 90 12.23 8.13 -5.13
C THR A 90 12.04 8.25 -3.63
N PHE A 91 11.01 7.57 -3.12
CA PHE A 91 10.70 7.47 -1.70
C PHE A 91 10.60 6.01 -1.29
N THR A 92 10.96 5.72 -0.04
CA THR A 92 10.82 4.37 0.52
C THR A 92 10.05 4.39 1.83
N ALA A 93 9.25 3.35 2.02
CA ALA A 93 8.57 3.07 3.29
C ALA A 93 8.89 1.64 3.71
N GLN A 94 9.39 1.49 4.93
CA GLN A 94 9.73 0.21 5.52
C GLN A 94 8.73 -0.15 6.61
N PHE A 95 8.29 -1.40 6.59
CA PHE A 95 7.31 -1.91 7.52
C PHE A 95 7.65 -3.33 7.97
N ARG A 96 6.96 -3.77 9.02
CA ARG A 96 6.86 -5.18 9.38
C ARG A 96 5.45 -5.49 9.85
N ALA A 97 4.99 -6.71 9.59
CA ALA A 97 3.77 -7.24 10.18
C ALA A 97 4.11 -7.78 11.58
N ILE A 98 3.28 -7.45 12.57
CA ILE A 98 3.42 -7.94 13.94
C ILE A 98 2.13 -8.65 14.36
N ASP A 99 2.27 -9.75 15.08
CA ASP A 99 1.15 -10.35 15.81
C ASP A 99 1.03 -9.66 17.18
N LEU A 100 -0.11 -9.02 17.41
CA LEU A 100 -0.53 -8.47 18.70
C LEU A 100 -1.47 -9.43 19.43
N GLY A 101 -1.88 -10.52 18.77
CA GLY A 101 -2.75 -11.53 19.34
C GLY A 101 -2.00 -12.54 20.18
N ASN A 102 -2.67 -13.64 20.50
CA ASN A 102 -2.12 -14.74 21.28
C ASN A 102 -1.66 -15.91 20.40
N THR A 103 -1.37 -15.65 19.12
CA THR A 103 -1.02 -16.74 18.19
C THR A 103 0.43 -17.19 18.40
N GLY A 104 1.29 -16.31 18.93
CA GLY A 104 2.70 -16.59 19.18
C GLY A 104 3.57 -16.51 17.93
N PHE A 105 3.05 -15.95 16.83
CA PHE A 105 3.87 -15.69 15.66
C PHE A 105 4.88 -14.58 15.93
N ASN A 106 6.11 -14.78 15.44
CA ASN A 106 7.12 -13.72 15.43
C ASN A 106 6.71 -12.63 14.44
N ALA A 107 7.21 -11.41 14.66
CA ALA A 107 7.14 -10.36 13.66
C ALA A 107 7.75 -10.83 12.33
N SER A 108 7.19 -10.36 11.22
CA SER A 108 7.79 -10.61 9.91
C SER A 108 9.16 -9.91 9.80
N ASP A 109 9.94 -10.34 8.82
CA ASP A 109 11.06 -9.53 8.35
C ASP A 109 10.57 -8.15 7.89
N VAL A 110 11.49 -7.17 7.91
CA VAL A 110 11.21 -5.84 7.39
C VAL A 110 11.09 -5.91 5.87
N TYR A 111 10.02 -5.34 5.34
CA TYR A 111 9.82 -5.20 3.91
C TYR A 111 9.82 -3.73 3.50
N THR A 112 10.36 -3.46 2.31
CA THR A 112 10.52 -2.11 1.77
C THR A 112 9.63 -1.93 0.54
N MET A 113 8.80 -0.91 0.58
CA MET A 113 8.08 -0.41 -0.60
C MET A 113 8.83 0.80 -1.16
N THR A 114 8.99 0.83 -2.47
CA THR A 114 9.67 1.92 -3.18
C THR A 114 8.70 2.59 -4.14
N PHE A 115 8.63 3.92 -4.06
CA PHE A 115 7.74 4.76 -4.85
C PHE A 115 8.60 5.72 -5.67
N GLN A 116 8.22 5.95 -6.92
CA GLN A 116 8.86 6.93 -7.78
C GLN A 116 7.81 7.89 -8.31
N THR A 117 8.08 9.19 -8.21
CA THR A 117 7.22 10.20 -8.82
C THR A 117 7.34 10.09 -10.33
N ILE A 118 6.20 9.91 -11.00
CA ILE A 118 6.13 9.93 -12.46
C ILE A 118 5.57 11.28 -12.91
N PRO A 119 6.03 11.82 -14.06
CA PRO A 119 5.41 13.00 -14.63
C PRO A 119 3.92 12.77 -14.87
N GLU A 120 3.08 13.75 -14.57
CA GLU A 120 1.68 13.69 -14.98
C GLU A 120 1.60 13.53 -16.51
N PRO A 121 0.73 12.64 -17.03
CA PRO A 121 0.58 12.40 -18.46
C PRO A 121 0.30 13.69 -19.26
N GLY A 122 -0.38 14.67 -18.65
CA GLY A 122 -0.67 15.97 -19.27
C GLY A 122 0.58 16.79 -19.61
N SER A 123 1.61 16.73 -18.76
CA SER A 123 2.88 17.45 -18.94
C SER A 123 3.66 16.94 -20.16
N VAL A 124 3.64 15.63 -20.40
CA VAL A 124 4.27 15.02 -21.58
C VAL A 124 3.53 15.41 -22.87
N MET A 125 2.19 15.44 -22.82
CA MET A 125 1.38 15.83 -23.98
C MET A 125 1.57 17.32 -24.34
N LEU A 126 1.61 18.22 -23.36
CA LEU A 126 1.87 19.66 -23.56
C LEU A 126 3.28 19.93 -24.09
N LEU A 127 4.30 19.21 -23.61
CA LEU A 127 5.66 19.30 -24.14
C LEU A 127 5.75 18.81 -25.60
N GLY A 128 5.05 17.71 -25.93
CA GLY A 128 4.97 17.21 -27.31
C GLY A 128 4.29 18.18 -28.27
N LEU A 129 3.17 18.79 -27.85
CA LEU A 129 2.46 19.80 -28.64
C LEU A 129 3.28 21.10 -28.80
N GLY A 130 4.00 21.52 -27.76
CA GLY A 130 4.93 22.66 -27.83
C GLY A 130 6.09 22.42 -28.81
N ALA A 131 6.69 21.23 -28.78
CA ALA A 131 7.81 20.87 -29.67
C ALA A 131 7.38 20.86 -31.16
N THR A 132 6.20 20.32 -31.47
CA THR A 132 5.68 20.30 -32.85
C THR A 132 5.33 21.70 -33.38
N ALA A 133 4.80 22.59 -32.51
CA ALA A 133 4.52 23.97 -32.88
C ALA A 133 5.79 24.79 -33.20
N VAL A 134 6.87 24.60 -32.44
CA VAL A 134 8.18 25.24 -32.68
C VAL A 134 8.82 24.73 -33.98
N LEU A 135 8.73 23.43 -34.24
CA LEU A 135 9.25 22.83 -35.49
C LEU A 135 8.48 23.33 -36.72
N LYS A 136 7.15 23.44 -36.65
CA LYS A 136 6.34 24.04 -37.74
C LYS A 136 6.65 25.53 -37.98
N ARG A 137 6.92 26.31 -36.93
CA ARG A 137 7.30 27.73 -37.10
C ARG A 137 8.68 27.91 -37.74
N ARG A 138 9.60 26.96 -37.52
CA ARG A 138 10.92 26.96 -38.17
C ARG A 138 10.87 26.55 -39.65
N SER A 139 9.95 25.68 -40.06
CA SER A 139 9.81 25.28 -41.47
C SER A 139 9.16 26.35 -42.36
N VAL A 140 8.45 27.32 -41.79
CA VAL A 140 7.74 28.39 -42.53
C VAL A 140 8.59 29.67 -42.67
N ARG A 141 9.70 29.81 -41.93
CA ARG A 141 10.62 30.97 -42.02
C ARG A 141 11.82 30.72 -42.96
N LYS A 142 11.64 29.99 -44.06
CA LYS A 142 12.61 29.89 -45.15
C LYS A 142 12.05 30.53 -46.42
#